data_AF-A0A3B9G706-F1
#
_entry.id   AF-A0A3B9G706-F1
#
_cell.length_a   1.000
_cell.length_b   1.000
_cell.length_c   1.000
_cell.angle_alpha   90.00
_cell.angle_beta   90.00
_cell.angle_gamma   90.00
#
_symmetry.space_group_name_H-M   'P 1'
#
loop_
_entity.id
_entity.type
_entity.pdbx_description
1 polymer ?
#
loop_
_entity_poly.entity_id
_entity_poly.type
_entity_poly.pdbx_seq_one_letter_code
_entity_poly.pdbx_strand_id
1 'polypeptide(L)'
;MKQFFLLPSLGIACSLSLSSCGDLGSMGFNSDATGIHSKSVFKFWNPSNLFRLTSANNSNRFYPAPVSDSVVKTARSFKRDKHGMPTYPDRVRHRVVRTTAYSHEENEVGVPWRKNALGTYLKYGAVRSAAADWSRYPVGTKFKIKGLPYTYMVDDYGSSLVGTNTIDIYHPNLSSMRLWGNRHIEIAVVQWGDWDRTLNILAGRTQYAHTRKMYYAAKAKVKSGKVVRN
;
A
#
# COMPACT_ATOMS: atom_id res chain seq x y z
N MET A 1 29.71 42.35 8.27
CA MET A 1 30.67 41.32 7.83
C MET A 1 30.06 39.94 8.09
N LYS A 2 29.59 39.26 7.04
CA LYS A 2 29.12 37.87 7.12
C LYS A 2 29.72 37.15 5.91
N GLN A 3 30.60 36.20 6.19
CA GLN A 3 31.35 35.44 5.20
C GLN A 3 30.42 34.45 4.48
N PHE A 4 30.50 34.48 3.15
CA PHE A 4 30.01 33.45 2.24
C PHE A 4 31.01 32.29 2.22
N PHE A 5 30.52 31.05 2.24
CA PHE A 5 31.31 29.90 1.79
C PHE A 5 30.65 29.28 0.55
N LEU A 6 31.47 29.22 -0.51
CA LEU A 6 31.23 28.65 -1.82
C LEU A 6 31.73 27.18 -1.86
N LEU A 7 30.93 26.30 -2.50
CA LEU A 7 31.29 25.18 -3.42
C LEU A 7 32.11 23.98 -2.86
N PRO A 8 32.22 22.81 -3.56
CA PRO A 8 31.86 22.51 -4.96
C PRO A 8 31.11 21.19 -5.25
N SER A 9 30.62 21.13 -6.49
CA SER A 9 30.20 19.98 -7.28
C SER A 9 31.37 19.04 -7.64
N LEU A 10 31.15 17.72 -7.55
CA LEU A 10 31.96 16.71 -8.23
C LEU A 10 31.08 15.61 -8.79
N GLY A 11 31.20 15.39 -10.10
CA GLY A 11 30.60 14.27 -10.81
C GLY A 11 31.35 12.97 -10.55
N ILE A 12 30.66 11.85 -10.73
CA ILE A 12 31.27 10.52 -10.73
C ILE A 12 30.82 9.78 -11.98
N ALA A 13 31.83 9.31 -12.69
CA ALA A 13 31.78 8.61 -13.95
C ALA A 13 31.49 7.12 -13.79
N CYS A 14 31.06 6.58 -14.93
CA CYS A 14 30.82 5.20 -15.29
C CYS A 14 32.08 4.30 -15.11
N SER A 15 31.92 3.10 -14.57
CA SER A 15 32.73 1.94 -15.00
C SER A 15 32.06 0.61 -14.63
N LEU A 16 31.90 -0.19 -15.67
CA LEU A 16 31.48 -1.59 -15.68
C LEU A 16 32.65 -2.46 -15.20
N SER A 17 32.35 -3.51 -14.43
CA SER A 17 33.21 -4.69 -14.38
C SER A 17 32.36 -5.95 -14.33
N LEU A 18 32.55 -6.76 -15.37
CA LEU A 18 32.10 -8.13 -15.53
C LEU A 18 32.82 -9.03 -14.52
N SER A 19 32.10 -9.96 -13.91
CA SER A 19 32.68 -11.20 -13.38
C SER A 19 31.89 -12.38 -13.91
N SER A 20 32.53 -13.06 -14.85
CA SER A 20 32.26 -14.41 -15.32
C SER A 20 32.88 -15.42 -14.34
N CYS A 21 32.22 -16.57 -14.16
CA CYS A 21 32.79 -17.93 -14.13
C CYS A 21 31.86 -18.88 -13.36
N GLY A 22 31.56 -20.03 -13.96
CA GLY A 22 30.89 -21.13 -13.29
C GLY A 22 30.20 -22.09 -14.25
N ASP A 23 31.01 -22.88 -14.98
CA ASP A 23 30.58 -24.03 -15.78
C ASP A 23 29.74 -25.02 -14.97
N LEU A 24 28.59 -25.41 -15.53
CA LEU A 24 27.79 -26.55 -15.07
C LEU A 24 27.89 -27.65 -16.12
N GLY A 25 28.67 -28.68 -15.77
CA GLY A 25 28.82 -29.90 -16.56
C GLY A 25 27.50 -30.66 -16.69
N SER A 26 27.18 -30.97 -17.94
CA SER A 26 26.17 -31.92 -18.37
C SER A 26 26.76 -33.33 -18.36
N MET A 27 26.16 -34.28 -17.65
CA MET A 27 26.05 -35.73 -17.94
C MET A 27 25.03 -36.32 -16.94
N GLY A 28 24.15 -37.26 -17.22
CA GLY A 28 23.81 -37.98 -18.44
C GLY A 28 22.43 -38.63 -18.24
N PHE A 29 21.73 -38.85 -19.36
CA PHE A 29 20.51 -39.65 -19.44
C PHE A 29 20.82 -41.12 -19.18
N ASN A 30 19.92 -41.82 -18.48
CA ASN A 30 19.68 -43.24 -18.66
C ASN A 30 18.18 -43.50 -18.50
N SER A 31 17.54 -43.80 -19.62
CA SER A 31 16.27 -44.50 -19.71
C SER A 31 16.51 -45.99 -19.51
N ASP A 32 15.63 -46.65 -18.76
CA ASP A 32 15.02 -47.94 -19.11
C ASP A 32 14.31 -48.55 -17.89
N ALA A 33 12.99 -48.75 -18.02
CA ALA A 33 12.31 -49.89 -17.42
C ALA A 33 10.89 -50.01 -17.99
N THR A 34 10.77 -50.98 -18.89
CA THR A 34 9.57 -51.60 -19.44
C THR A 34 8.65 -52.18 -18.37
N GLY A 35 7.33 -52.15 -18.59
CA GLY A 35 6.39 -52.93 -17.79
C GLY A 35 4.91 -52.66 -18.09
N ILE A 36 4.42 -53.17 -19.21
CA ILE A 36 2.98 -53.27 -19.50
C ILE A 36 2.46 -54.58 -18.91
N HIS A 37 1.46 -54.51 -18.03
CA HIS A 37 0.57 -55.64 -17.76
C HIS A 37 -0.89 -55.18 -17.71
N SER A 38 -1.69 -55.83 -18.56
CA SER A 38 -3.14 -55.70 -18.70
C SER A 38 -3.86 -56.69 -17.79
N LYS A 39 -4.96 -56.28 -17.15
CA LYS A 39 -6.32 -56.88 -17.28
C LYS A 39 -7.31 -56.38 -16.19
N SER A 40 -8.49 -55.98 -16.67
CA SER A 40 -9.83 -56.23 -16.12
C SER A 40 -10.33 -55.54 -14.83
N VAL A 41 -11.21 -54.55 -15.02
CA VAL A 41 -12.58 -54.40 -14.45
C VAL A 41 -12.81 -54.82 -13.00
N PHE A 42 -13.11 -53.85 -12.11
CA PHE A 42 -14.29 -53.83 -11.21
C PHE A 42 -14.55 -52.42 -10.67
N LYS A 43 -15.82 -52.00 -10.69
CA LYS A 43 -16.37 -50.75 -10.15
C LYS A 43 -16.13 -50.65 -8.63
N PHE A 44 -15.56 -49.54 -8.15
CA PHE A 44 -15.94 -48.94 -6.87
C PHE A 44 -15.89 -47.42 -6.98
N TRP A 45 -17.01 -46.78 -6.65
CA TRP A 45 -17.14 -45.35 -6.52
C TRP A 45 -16.34 -44.91 -5.29
N ASN A 46 -15.21 -44.23 -5.50
CA ASN A 46 -14.41 -43.67 -4.41
C ASN A 46 -14.85 -42.20 -4.18
N PRO A 47 -15.44 -41.84 -3.03
CA PRO A 47 -15.86 -40.46 -2.75
C PRO A 47 -14.67 -39.62 -2.25
N SER A 48 -13.48 -39.79 -2.83
CA SER A 48 -12.33 -38.92 -2.60
C SER A 48 -12.28 -37.81 -3.67
N ASN A 49 -13.40 -37.14 -3.88
CA ASN A 49 -13.41 -35.74 -4.33
C ASN A 49 -13.68 -34.83 -3.12
N LEU A 50 -13.09 -35.19 -1.97
CA LEU A 50 -12.79 -34.25 -0.91
C LEU A 50 -11.97 -33.11 -1.53
N PHE A 51 -12.56 -31.93 -1.56
CA PHE A 51 -11.88 -30.64 -1.67
C PHE A 51 -10.71 -30.64 -2.66
N ARG A 52 -11.03 -30.54 -3.96
CA ARG A 52 -10.14 -29.82 -4.87
C ARG A 52 -10.19 -28.33 -4.48
N LEU A 53 -9.60 -27.99 -3.34
CA LEU A 53 -8.99 -26.70 -3.10
C LEU A 53 -7.99 -26.54 -4.24
N THR A 54 -8.42 -25.91 -5.32
CA THR A 54 -7.52 -25.38 -6.30
C THR A 54 -6.63 -24.40 -5.55
N SER A 55 -5.45 -24.89 -5.16
CA SER A 55 -4.29 -24.09 -4.81
C SER A 55 -3.96 -23.29 -6.06
N ALA A 56 -4.72 -22.22 -6.27
CA ALA A 56 -4.49 -21.27 -7.33
C ALA A 56 -3.17 -20.58 -6.98
N ASN A 57 -2.14 -21.01 -7.71
CA ASN A 57 -0.86 -20.36 -7.93
C ASN A 57 -0.65 -19.10 -7.09
N ASN A 58 -0.02 -19.31 -5.94
CA ASN A 58 0.23 -18.33 -4.90
C ASN A 58 1.41 -17.40 -5.24
N SER A 59 1.56 -17.06 -6.52
CA SER A 59 2.72 -16.39 -7.10
C SER A 59 2.50 -14.90 -7.36
N ASN A 60 1.41 -14.29 -6.86
CA ASN A 60 1.20 -12.86 -6.99
C ASN A 60 0.62 -12.15 -5.74
N ARG A 61 1.06 -12.54 -4.53
CA ARG A 61 0.69 -11.83 -3.27
C ARG A 61 1.20 -10.40 -3.15
N PHE A 62 1.94 -9.90 -4.15
CA PHE A 62 2.40 -8.52 -4.14
C PHE A 62 1.32 -7.56 -4.66
N TYR A 63 0.57 -7.98 -5.69
CA TYR A 63 -0.40 -7.11 -6.34
C TYR A 63 -1.82 -7.29 -5.81
N PRO A 64 -2.60 -6.18 -5.72
CA PRO A 64 -4.02 -6.24 -5.38
C PRO A 64 -4.81 -7.05 -6.41
N ALA A 65 -5.88 -7.69 -5.96
CA ALA A 65 -6.87 -8.28 -6.86
C ALA A 65 -7.68 -7.19 -7.59
N PRO A 66 -8.30 -7.51 -8.74
CA PRO A 66 -9.14 -6.56 -9.48
C PRO A 66 -10.26 -5.96 -8.63
N VAL A 67 -10.55 -4.69 -8.87
CA VAL A 67 -11.66 -3.94 -8.24
C VAL A 67 -13.00 -4.58 -8.63
N SER A 68 -13.90 -4.74 -7.68
CA SER A 68 -15.24 -5.29 -7.94
C SER A 68 -16.13 -4.30 -8.69
N ASP A 69 -16.91 -4.78 -9.66
CA ASP A 69 -17.83 -3.94 -10.46
C ASP A 69 -18.87 -3.21 -9.60
N SER A 70 -19.36 -3.84 -8.53
CA SER A 70 -20.29 -3.23 -7.58
C SER A 70 -19.69 -2.00 -6.89
N VAL A 71 -18.41 -2.05 -6.54
CA VAL A 71 -17.69 -0.94 -5.90
C VAL A 71 -17.42 0.16 -6.91
N VAL A 72 -17.09 -0.19 -8.17
CA VAL A 72 -16.96 0.79 -9.27
C VAL A 72 -18.29 1.50 -9.54
N LYS A 73 -19.41 0.76 -9.61
CA LYS A 73 -20.74 1.32 -9.82
C LYS A 73 -21.10 2.30 -8.70
N THR A 74 -20.85 1.91 -7.45
CA THR A 74 -21.08 2.76 -6.27
C THR A 74 -20.18 4.00 -6.30
N ALA A 75 -18.91 3.87 -6.70
CA ALA A 75 -17.97 4.98 -6.82
C ALA A 75 -18.42 6.08 -7.81
N ARG A 76 -19.13 5.72 -8.88
CA ARG A 76 -19.57 6.66 -9.93
C ARG A 76 -20.54 7.71 -9.42
N SER A 77 -21.30 7.46 -8.35
CA SER A 77 -22.28 8.41 -7.80
C SER A 77 -21.67 9.48 -6.90
N PHE A 78 -20.37 9.41 -6.60
CA PHE A 78 -19.73 10.34 -5.67
C PHE A 78 -18.92 11.42 -6.38
N LYS A 79 -18.85 12.60 -5.74
CA LYS A 79 -18.00 13.71 -6.19
C LYS A 79 -16.54 13.28 -6.26
N ARG A 80 -15.81 13.78 -7.26
CA ARG A 80 -14.40 13.44 -7.47
C ARG A 80 -13.49 14.53 -6.92
N ASP A 81 -12.31 14.14 -6.47
CA ASP A 81 -11.23 15.07 -6.16
C ASP A 81 -10.42 15.44 -7.42
N LYS A 82 -9.36 16.24 -7.22
CA LYS A 82 -8.45 16.69 -8.29
C LYS A 82 -7.70 15.57 -9.02
N HIS A 83 -7.66 14.36 -8.46
CA HIS A 83 -7.07 13.17 -9.09
C HIS A 83 -8.13 12.26 -9.70
N GLY A 84 -9.38 12.73 -9.79
CA GLY A 84 -10.50 11.96 -10.29
C GLY A 84 -10.99 10.89 -9.32
N MET A 85 -10.52 10.85 -8.06
CA MET A 85 -10.94 9.80 -7.12
C MET A 85 -12.23 10.15 -6.40
N PRO A 86 -13.15 9.17 -6.22
CA PRO A 86 -14.42 9.41 -5.54
C PRO A 86 -14.23 9.78 -4.07
N THR A 87 -15.02 10.75 -3.60
CA THR A 87 -15.05 11.20 -2.21
C THR A 87 -16.25 10.57 -1.50
N TYR A 88 -15.96 9.62 -0.61
CA TYR A 88 -16.96 8.78 0.03
C TYR A 88 -17.46 9.36 1.36
N PRO A 89 -18.75 9.18 1.70
CA PRO A 89 -19.21 9.25 3.09
C PRO A 89 -18.56 8.16 3.95
N ASP A 90 -18.33 8.43 5.23
CA ASP A 90 -17.60 7.51 6.13
C ASP A 90 -18.32 6.18 6.39
N ARG A 91 -19.64 6.13 6.16
CA ARG A 91 -20.41 4.87 6.18
C ARG A 91 -20.02 3.90 5.06
N VAL A 92 -19.47 4.39 3.95
CA VAL A 92 -19.05 3.54 2.83
C VAL A 92 -17.68 2.97 3.13
N ARG A 93 -17.61 1.65 3.35
CA ARG A 93 -16.38 0.95 3.75
C ARG A 93 -15.58 0.39 2.58
N HIS A 94 -16.25 -0.09 1.53
CA HIS A 94 -15.61 -0.57 0.30
C HIS A 94 -15.42 0.58 -0.67
N ARG A 95 -14.18 0.83 -1.09
CA ARG A 95 -13.82 2.04 -1.83
C ARG A 95 -12.83 1.72 -2.94
N VAL A 96 -13.05 2.33 -4.10
CA VAL A 96 -12.00 2.53 -5.09
C VAL A 96 -11.15 3.71 -4.66
N VAL A 97 -9.85 3.51 -4.53
CA VAL A 97 -8.88 4.56 -4.20
C VAL A 97 -7.72 4.52 -5.19
N ARG A 98 -7.08 5.68 -5.37
CA ARG A 98 -5.77 5.74 -6.00
C ARG A 98 -4.72 5.45 -4.93
N THR A 99 -3.77 4.59 -5.25
CA THR A 99 -2.59 4.37 -4.42
C THR A 99 -1.33 4.72 -5.16
N THR A 100 -0.39 5.29 -4.40
CA THR A 100 1.02 5.42 -4.76
C THR A 100 1.85 4.60 -3.78
N ALA A 101 3.17 4.65 -3.87
CA ALA A 101 4.06 4.16 -2.84
C ALA A 101 5.15 5.16 -2.53
N TYR A 102 5.64 5.10 -1.29
CA TYR A 102 6.79 5.86 -0.81
C TYR A 102 7.76 4.96 -0.05
N SER A 103 8.99 5.42 0.09
CA SER A 103 10.01 4.76 0.88
C SER A 103 10.84 5.78 1.66
N HIS A 104 11.28 5.38 2.84
CA HIS A 104 12.28 6.16 3.57
C HIS A 104 13.62 6.24 2.83
N GLU A 105 13.91 5.30 1.91
CA GLU A 105 15.10 5.32 1.05
C GLU A 105 15.07 6.44 0.00
N GLU A 106 13.93 7.13 -0.19
CA GLU A 106 13.86 8.34 -1.02
C GLU A 106 14.64 9.52 -0.40
N ASN A 107 15.03 9.41 0.89
CA ASN A 107 15.89 10.36 1.61
C ASN A 107 15.40 11.81 1.51
N GLU A 108 14.09 12.03 1.62
CA GLU A 108 13.51 13.37 1.59
C GLU A 108 14.07 14.26 2.71
N VAL A 109 14.46 15.48 2.34
CA VAL A 109 15.04 16.46 3.28
C VAL A 109 14.02 16.81 4.35
N GLY A 110 14.42 16.67 5.62
CA GLY A 110 13.58 16.98 6.78
C GLY A 110 12.65 15.86 7.23
N VAL A 111 12.68 14.68 6.59
CA VAL A 111 11.94 13.50 7.03
C VAL A 111 12.84 12.60 7.89
N PRO A 112 12.47 12.32 9.15
CA PRO A 112 13.30 11.52 10.05
C PRO A 112 13.30 10.03 9.66
N TRP A 113 14.30 9.60 8.90
CA TRP A 113 14.65 8.19 8.61
C TRP A 113 13.43 7.27 8.46
N ARG A 114 13.34 6.18 9.24
CA ARG A 114 12.24 5.21 9.20
C ARG A 114 11.06 5.59 10.11
N LYS A 115 10.78 6.87 10.36
CA LYS A 115 9.67 7.29 11.23
C LYS A 115 8.48 7.82 10.43
N ASN A 116 7.27 7.47 10.87
CA ASN A 116 6.01 8.03 10.39
C ASN A 116 5.70 9.38 11.06
N ALA A 117 4.64 10.05 10.63
CA ALA A 117 4.15 11.28 11.22
C ALA A 117 3.77 11.19 12.72
N LEU A 118 3.63 9.99 13.31
CA LEU A 118 3.44 9.81 14.76
C LEU A 118 4.76 9.77 15.54
N GLY A 119 5.92 9.83 14.86
CA GLY A 119 7.24 9.69 15.48
C GLY A 119 7.64 8.24 15.80
N THR A 120 6.85 7.26 15.33
CA THR A 120 7.10 5.83 15.52
C THR A 120 7.67 5.20 14.25
N TYR A 121 8.25 4.00 14.34
CA TYR A 121 8.82 3.34 13.17
C TYR A 121 7.76 2.91 12.15
N LEU A 122 8.08 3.13 10.87
CA LEU A 122 7.32 2.66 9.71
C LEU A 122 7.24 1.13 9.70
N LYS A 123 6.03 0.62 9.45
CA LYS A 123 5.69 -0.80 9.58
C LYS A 123 5.60 -1.46 8.21
N TYR A 124 6.24 -2.62 8.06
CA TYR A 124 6.13 -3.45 6.86
C TYR A 124 6.09 -4.94 7.19
N GLY A 125 5.06 -5.36 7.95
CA GLY A 125 4.83 -6.75 8.33
C GLY A 125 3.38 -7.16 8.12
N ALA A 126 2.78 -7.84 9.09
CA ALA A 126 1.34 -8.12 9.11
C ALA A 126 0.50 -6.83 9.14
N VAL A 127 1.02 -5.79 9.80
CA VAL A 127 0.54 -4.40 9.72
C VAL A 127 1.52 -3.59 8.89
N ARG A 128 1.01 -2.77 7.97
CA ARG A 128 1.79 -1.90 7.08
C ARG A 128 1.39 -0.44 7.23
N SER A 129 2.37 0.45 7.27
CA SER A 129 2.14 1.90 7.33
C SER A 129 1.59 2.41 6.00
N ALA A 130 0.77 3.45 6.09
CA ALA A 130 0.20 4.14 4.95
C ALA A 130 0.08 5.62 5.26
N ALA A 131 0.33 6.46 4.25
CA ALA A 131 0.12 7.89 4.31
C ALA A 131 -1.22 8.26 3.65
N ALA A 132 -1.95 9.20 4.25
CA ALA A 132 -3.18 9.72 3.65
C ALA A 132 -3.46 11.15 4.14
N ASP A 133 -4.45 11.79 3.51
CA ASP A 133 -5.07 12.99 4.08
C ASP A 133 -5.86 12.62 5.35
N TRP A 134 -5.40 13.08 6.51
CA TRP A 134 -6.02 12.79 7.80
C TRP A 134 -7.42 13.40 7.99
N SER A 135 -7.81 14.38 7.17
CA SER A 135 -9.20 14.86 7.13
C SER A 135 -10.16 13.91 6.41
N ARG A 136 -9.62 12.94 5.67
CA ARG A 136 -10.38 11.89 4.97
C ARG A 136 -10.25 10.53 5.65
N TYR A 137 -9.04 10.18 6.05
CA TYR A 137 -8.73 8.96 6.79
C TYR A 137 -8.03 9.35 8.09
N PRO A 138 -8.77 9.54 9.20
CA PRO A 138 -8.18 9.97 10.47
C PRO A 138 -7.09 9.00 10.93
N VAL A 139 -6.16 9.51 11.72
CA VAL A 139 -5.00 8.75 12.19
C VAL A 139 -5.42 7.48 12.91
N GLY A 140 -4.77 6.36 12.61
CA GLY A 140 -5.11 5.03 13.10
C GLY A 140 -6.17 4.29 12.29
N THR A 141 -6.68 4.86 11.19
CA THR A 141 -7.61 4.15 10.29
C THR A 141 -6.96 2.86 9.79
N LYS A 142 -7.64 1.73 9.96
CA LYS A 142 -7.20 0.42 9.47
C LYS A 142 -8.02 0.00 8.27
N PHE A 143 -7.36 -0.53 7.25
CA PHE A 143 -8.01 -1.04 6.06
C PHE A 143 -7.31 -2.30 5.51
N LYS A 144 -8.03 -3.03 4.67
CA LYS A 144 -7.52 -4.13 3.86
C LYS A 144 -7.49 -3.70 2.40
N ILE A 145 -6.48 -4.17 1.66
CA ILE A 145 -6.45 -4.10 0.21
C ILE A 145 -6.95 -5.44 -0.33
N LYS A 146 -7.88 -5.42 -1.29
CA LYS A 146 -8.46 -6.65 -1.84
C LYS A 146 -7.37 -7.54 -2.43
N GLY A 147 -7.38 -8.82 -2.07
CA GLY A 147 -6.40 -9.82 -2.54
C GLY A 147 -5.09 -9.86 -1.75
N LEU A 148 -4.85 -8.93 -0.82
CA LEU A 148 -3.65 -8.90 -0.01
C LEU A 148 -3.92 -9.32 1.45
N PRO A 149 -3.01 -10.06 2.10
CA PRO A 149 -3.25 -10.57 3.45
C PRO A 149 -3.02 -9.52 4.55
N TYR A 150 -2.41 -8.38 4.21
CA TYR A 150 -1.93 -7.39 5.19
C TYR A 150 -3.04 -6.48 5.68
N THR A 151 -2.89 -6.00 6.92
CA THR A 151 -3.64 -4.86 7.43
C THR A 151 -2.82 -3.61 7.20
N TYR A 152 -3.44 -2.57 6.67
CA TYR A 152 -2.80 -1.28 6.48
C TYR A 152 -3.33 -0.32 7.53
N MET A 153 -2.47 0.54 8.04
CA MET A 153 -2.82 1.53 9.05
C MET A 153 -2.34 2.90 8.60
N VAL A 154 -3.25 3.87 8.64
CA VAL A 154 -2.92 5.27 8.38
C VAL A 154 -2.23 5.84 9.60
N ASP A 155 -0.91 5.93 9.56
CA ASP A 155 -0.05 6.49 10.60
C ASP A 155 0.86 7.61 10.09
N ASP A 156 0.74 7.94 8.81
CA ASP A 156 1.57 8.93 8.14
C ASP A 156 0.72 9.88 7.28
N TYR A 157 1.32 10.98 6.82
CA TYR A 157 0.70 11.91 5.87
C TYR A 157 1.75 12.56 4.96
N GLY A 158 1.31 13.12 3.84
CA GLY A 158 2.16 13.84 2.90
C GLY A 158 1.46 15.07 2.32
N SER A 159 2.21 16.10 1.97
CA SER A 159 1.67 17.36 1.45
C SER A 159 0.91 17.17 0.12
N SER A 160 1.37 16.24 -0.73
CA SER A 160 0.78 15.86 -2.02
C SER A 160 -0.60 15.19 -1.89
N LEU A 161 -0.86 14.57 -0.73
CA LEU A 161 -2.08 13.80 -0.46
C LEU A 161 -3.26 14.69 -0.02
N VAL A 162 -2.98 15.89 0.48
CA VAL A 162 -4.00 16.79 1.04
C VAL A 162 -5.03 17.20 0.00
N GLY A 163 -6.30 17.04 0.36
CA GLY A 163 -7.45 17.27 -0.49
C GLY A 163 -7.76 16.11 -1.45
N THR A 164 -7.11 14.95 -1.30
CA THR A 164 -7.24 13.81 -2.22
C THR A 164 -7.58 12.51 -1.49
N ASN A 165 -8.24 11.59 -2.17
CA ASN A 165 -8.48 10.22 -1.72
C ASN A 165 -7.34 9.28 -2.13
N THR A 166 -6.14 9.83 -2.41
CA THR A 166 -4.93 9.03 -2.64
C THR A 166 -4.42 8.50 -1.30
N ILE A 167 -4.00 7.23 -1.30
CA ILE A 167 -3.31 6.60 -0.16
C ILE A 167 -1.92 6.16 -0.61
N ASP A 168 -0.89 6.59 0.11
CA ASP A 168 0.49 6.21 -0.17
C ASP A 168 0.87 4.97 0.65
N ILE A 169 1.34 3.91 0.00
CA ILE A 169 1.69 2.66 0.68
C ILE A 169 3.18 2.66 0.97
N TYR A 170 3.55 2.47 2.25
CA TYR A 170 4.96 2.40 2.62
C TYR A 170 5.60 1.14 2.06
N HIS A 171 6.80 1.28 1.50
CA HIS A 171 7.67 0.20 1.06
C HIS A 171 9.08 0.36 1.67
N PRO A 172 9.71 -0.75 2.11
CA PRO A 172 10.98 -0.67 2.84
C PRO A 172 12.17 -0.37 1.93
N ASN A 173 12.01 -0.49 0.60
CA ASN A 173 13.06 -0.16 -0.35
C ASN A 173 12.51 0.41 -1.68
N LEU A 174 13.36 1.13 -2.40
CA LEU A 174 13.01 1.78 -3.67
C LEU A 174 12.58 0.79 -4.75
N SER A 175 13.14 -0.42 -4.75
CA SER A 175 12.77 -1.46 -5.73
C SER A 175 11.29 -1.85 -5.59
N SER A 176 10.87 -2.24 -4.38
CA SER A 176 9.48 -2.62 -4.10
C SER A 176 8.51 -1.44 -4.21
N MET A 177 8.95 -0.22 -3.88
CA MET A 177 8.19 1.01 -4.08
C MET A 177 7.89 1.25 -5.58
N ARG A 178 8.91 1.17 -6.45
CA ARG A 178 8.75 1.32 -7.90
C ARG A 178 7.91 0.20 -8.49
N LEU A 179 8.10 -1.03 -8.01
CA LEU A 179 7.30 -2.19 -8.42
C LEU A 179 5.82 -2.01 -8.09
N TRP A 180 5.51 -1.35 -6.96
CA TRP A 180 4.15 -0.95 -6.63
C TRP A 180 3.65 0.13 -7.59
N GLY A 181 4.31 1.28 -7.69
CA GLY A 181 3.89 2.36 -8.61
C GLY A 181 2.51 2.95 -8.31
N ASN A 182 1.86 3.53 -9.31
CA ASN A 182 0.52 4.11 -9.18
C ASN A 182 -0.57 3.11 -9.61
N ARG A 183 -1.62 2.93 -8.81
CA ARG A 183 -2.71 1.98 -9.09
C ARG A 183 -4.07 2.50 -8.62
N HIS A 184 -5.14 2.01 -9.24
CA HIS A 184 -6.50 2.11 -8.69
C HIS A 184 -6.89 0.76 -8.10
N ILE A 185 -7.20 0.73 -6.80
CA ILE A 185 -7.39 -0.51 -6.06
C ILE A 185 -8.69 -0.45 -5.25
N GLU A 186 -9.16 -1.62 -4.85
CA GLU A 186 -10.25 -1.74 -3.88
C GLU A 186 -9.68 -1.89 -2.48
N ILE A 187 -10.15 -1.03 -1.58
CA ILE A 187 -9.92 -1.16 -0.14
C ILE A 187 -11.23 -1.43 0.60
N ALA A 188 -11.10 -2.11 1.74
CA ALA A 188 -12.15 -2.21 2.74
C ALA A 188 -11.66 -1.56 4.05
N VAL A 189 -12.30 -0.47 4.47
CA VAL A 189 -12.02 0.16 5.76
C VAL A 189 -12.55 -0.74 6.87
N VAL A 190 -11.65 -1.28 7.69
CA VAL A 190 -11.96 -2.19 8.80
C VAL A 190 -12.34 -1.39 10.04
N GLN A 191 -11.55 -0.36 10.34
CA GLN A 191 -11.72 0.46 11.54
C GLN A 191 -11.40 1.91 11.18
N TRP A 192 -12.29 2.84 11.54
CA TRP A 192 -11.97 4.26 11.42
C TRP A 192 -10.97 4.68 12.50
N GLY A 193 -10.07 5.58 12.12
CA GLY A 193 -9.14 6.19 13.05
C GLY A 193 -9.82 7.15 14.03
N ASP A 194 -9.00 7.75 14.87
CA ASP A 194 -9.41 8.62 15.96
C ASP A 194 -9.36 10.09 15.53
N TRP A 195 -10.53 10.72 15.50
CA TRP A 195 -10.67 12.13 15.14
C TRP A 195 -10.08 13.08 16.17
N ASP A 196 -10.15 12.75 17.45
CA ASP A 196 -9.68 13.61 18.54
C ASP A 196 -8.16 13.60 18.60
N ARG A 197 -7.58 12.41 18.46
CA ARG A 197 -6.14 12.26 18.24
C ARG A 197 -5.68 12.96 16.97
N THR A 198 -6.43 12.86 15.87
CA THR A 198 -6.12 13.57 14.62
C THR A 198 -6.06 15.08 14.84
N LEU A 199 -7.09 15.65 15.48
CA LEU A 199 -7.17 17.09 15.75
C LEU A 199 -6.07 17.55 16.70
N ASN A 200 -5.79 16.81 17.76
CA ASN A 200 -4.76 17.14 18.72
C ASN A 200 -3.38 17.22 18.06
N ILE A 201 -3.01 16.20 17.27
CA ILE A 201 -1.72 16.18 16.58
C ILE A 201 -1.62 17.30 15.55
N LEU A 202 -2.66 17.51 14.74
CA LEU A 202 -2.63 18.53 13.69
C LEU A 202 -2.67 19.96 14.24
N ALA A 203 -3.29 20.19 15.41
CA ALA A 203 -3.31 21.49 16.08
C ALA A 203 -1.88 21.99 16.38
N GLY A 204 -0.99 21.10 16.84
CA GLY A 204 0.42 21.42 17.09
C GLY A 204 1.27 21.56 15.81
N ARG A 205 0.68 21.40 14.62
CA ARG A 205 1.38 21.40 13.35
C ARG A 205 0.85 22.41 12.35
N THR A 206 -0.05 23.31 12.75
CA THR A 206 -0.73 24.26 11.84
C THR A 206 0.18 25.30 11.20
N GLN A 207 1.45 25.39 11.60
CA GLN A 207 2.44 26.24 10.91
C GLN A 207 2.64 25.80 9.45
N TYR A 208 2.57 24.50 9.16
CA TYR A 208 2.68 24.00 7.79
C TYR A 208 1.34 24.09 7.05
N ALA A 209 1.38 24.54 5.80
CA ALA A 209 0.14 24.79 5.03
C ALA A 209 -0.71 23.52 4.83
N HIS A 210 -0.06 22.37 4.62
CA HIS A 210 -0.75 21.10 4.34
C HIS A 210 -1.43 20.55 5.60
N THR A 211 -0.76 20.54 6.76
CA THR A 211 -1.36 20.13 8.04
C THR A 211 -2.45 21.10 8.50
N ARG A 212 -2.28 22.41 8.28
CA ARG A 212 -3.32 23.41 8.56
C ARG A 212 -4.60 23.16 7.77
N LYS A 213 -4.48 22.83 6.48
CA LYS A 213 -5.63 22.44 5.64
C LYS A 213 -6.32 21.19 6.19
N MET A 214 -5.56 20.14 6.53
CA MET A 214 -6.12 18.93 7.13
C MET A 214 -6.82 19.23 8.46
N TYR A 215 -6.22 20.05 9.33
CA TYR A 215 -6.78 20.43 10.62
C TYR A 215 -8.17 21.06 10.47
N TYR A 216 -8.30 22.10 9.64
CA TYR A 216 -9.58 22.78 9.49
C TYR A 216 -10.63 21.92 8.79
N ALA A 217 -10.23 21.09 7.82
CA ALA A 217 -11.14 20.14 7.18
C ALA A 217 -11.65 19.07 8.17
N ALA A 218 -10.75 18.48 8.97
CA ALA A 218 -11.12 17.53 10.02
C ALA A 218 -12.02 18.19 11.07
N LYS A 219 -11.67 19.40 11.52
CA LYS A 219 -12.44 20.16 12.53
C LYS A 219 -13.85 20.46 12.04
N ALA A 220 -14.00 20.89 10.79
CA ALA A 220 -15.30 21.13 10.18
C ALA A 220 -16.13 19.83 10.08
N LYS A 221 -15.49 18.71 9.74
CA LYS A 221 -16.15 17.40 9.66
C LYS A 221 -16.67 16.94 11.03
N VAL A 222 -15.85 17.04 12.07
CA VAL A 222 -16.26 16.73 13.45
C VAL A 222 -17.38 17.65 13.93
N LYS A 223 -17.27 18.97 13.70
CA LYS A 223 -18.32 19.95 14.06
C LYS A 223 -19.66 19.66 13.37
N SER A 224 -19.64 19.09 12.16
CA SER A 224 -20.87 18.76 11.42
C SER A 224 -21.65 17.57 11.99
N GLY A 225 -21.12 16.84 12.98
CA GLY A 225 -21.76 15.64 13.54
C GLY A 225 -21.80 14.44 12.59
N LYS A 226 -21.17 14.53 11.40
CA LYS A 226 -21.14 13.46 10.39
C LYS A 226 -20.20 12.30 10.76
N VAL A 227 -19.41 12.46 11.81
CA VAL A 227 -18.43 11.49 12.28
C VAL A 227 -18.56 11.29 13.78
N VAL A 228 -18.37 10.05 14.22
CA VAL A 228 -18.35 9.68 15.63
C VAL A 228 -16.99 10.05 16.20
N ARG A 229 -16.97 10.73 17.33
CA ARG A 229 -15.76 10.92 18.15
C ARG A 229 -15.53 9.64 18.94
N ASN A 230 -14.30 9.15 18.94
CA ASN A 230 -13.91 8.00 19.76
C ASN A 230 -13.40 8.50 21.11
#